data_AF-A0A7Y4X214-F1
#
_entry.id   AF-A0A7Y4X214-F1
#
_cell.length_a   1.000
_cell.length_b   1.000
_cell.length_c   1.000
_cell.angle_alpha   90.00
_cell.angle_beta   90.00
_cell.angle_gamma   90.00
#
_symmetry.space_group_name_H-M   'P 1'
#
loop_
_entity.id
_entity.type
_entity.pdbx_description
1 polymer ?
#
loop_
_entity_poly.entity_id
_entity_poly.type
_entity_poly.pdbx_seq_one_letter_code
_entity_poly.pdbx_strand_id
1 'polypeptide(L)'
;MEEVAAHTADGKALRRAQALLWREEGESTREVAERLGVSRRTIFNWSARFEERRGLEIARRLEDGLRSGRPRTAREIIDPLIDQLIDQDPREVGYRATVWTAPLLRHYLETEHGIKVSRPSVSLALARLRISWK
;
A
#
# COMPACT_ATOMS: atom_id res chain seq x y z
N MET A 1 30.53 -4.54 15.74
CA MET A 1 29.75 -4.50 14.47
C MET A 1 29.76 -5.84 13.73
N GLU A 2 30.72 -6.74 13.98
CA GLU A 2 30.76 -8.09 13.37
C GLU A 2 29.60 -9.01 13.76
N GLU A 3 29.05 -8.90 14.97
CA GLU A 3 28.13 -9.91 15.52
C GLU A 3 26.69 -9.84 14.96
N VAL A 4 26.33 -8.74 14.28
CA VAL A 4 24.97 -8.52 13.75
C VAL A 4 24.77 -9.11 12.35
N ALA A 5 25.85 -9.46 11.65
CA ALA A 5 25.76 -9.99 10.28
C ALA A 5 25.13 -11.39 10.19
N ALA A 6 25.16 -12.17 11.28
CA ALA A 6 24.70 -13.57 11.27
C ALA A 6 23.19 -13.77 11.52
N HIS A 7 22.46 -12.74 11.98
CA HIS A 7 21.08 -12.91 12.48
C HIS A 7 19.97 -12.20 11.68
N THR A 8 20.25 -11.60 10.53
CA THR A 8 19.19 -11.00 9.70
C THR A 8 18.89 -11.89 8.49
N ALA A 9 17.80 -12.65 8.56
CA ALA A 9 17.28 -13.51 7.49
C ALA A 9 16.76 -12.74 6.24
N ASP A 10 17.29 -11.55 5.94
CA ASP A 10 16.98 -10.78 4.74
C ASP A 10 18.27 -10.31 4.05
N GLY A 11 18.63 -10.95 2.94
CA GLY A 11 19.81 -10.57 2.14
C GLY A 11 19.80 -9.11 1.67
N LYS A 12 18.65 -8.43 1.67
CA LYS A 12 18.57 -6.99 1.38
C LYS A 12 19.03 -6.12 2.54
N ALA A 13 18.70 -6.49 3.78
CA ALA A 13 19.14 -5.77 4.98
C ALA A 13 20.67 -5.87 5.14
N LEU A 14 21.23 -7.06 4.92
CA LEU A 14 22.68 -7.28 4.91
C LEU A 14 23.38 -6.42 3.86
N ARG A 15 22.87 -6.40 2.62
CA ARG A 15 23.42 -5.55 1.54
C ARG A 15 23.41 -4.05 1.88
N ARG A 16 22.37 -3.58 2.57
CA ARG A 16 22.30 -2.19 3.05
C ARG A 16 23.31 -1.91 4.14
N ALA A 17 23.42 -2.81 5.12
CA ALA A 17 24.39 -2.68 6.20
C ALA A 17 25.82 -2.61 5.63
N GLN A 18 26.14 -3.50 4.69
CA GLN A 18 27.44 -3.52 4.02
C GLN A 18 27.72 -2.22 3.26
N ALA A 19 26.73 -1.71 2.52
CA ALA A 19 26.86 -0.45 1.80
C ALA A 19 27.15 0.72 2.74
N LEU A 20 26.47 0.80 3.88
CA LEU A 20 26.65 1.88 4.85
C LEU A 20 28.01 1.76 5.56
N LEU A 21 28.45 0.55 5.87
CA LEU A 21 29.77 0.32 6.47
C LEU A 21 30.91 0.80 5.55
N TRP A 22 30.91 0.37 4.28
CA TRP A 22 31.93 0.81 3.32
C TRP A 22 31.91 2.32 3.08
N ARG A 23 30.75 2.95 3.20
CA ARG A 23 30.62 4.42 3.12
C ARG A 23 31.27 5.13 4.31
N GLU A 24 31.15 4.58 5.51
CA GLU A 24 31.82 5.10 6.72
C GLU A 24 33.33 4.84 6.67
N GLU A 25 33.77 3.74 6.05
CA GLU A 25 35.19 3.43 5.81
C GLU A 25 35.84 4.31 4.72
N GLY A 26 35.06 5.18 4.07
CA GLY A 26 35.56 6.16 3.10
C GLY A 26 35.46 5.73 1.63
N GLU A 27 34.88 4.56 1.33
CA GLU A 27 34.62 4.17 -0.06
C GLU A 27 33.62 5.14 -0.73
N SER A 28 33.87 5.48 -1.98
CA SER A 28 32.98 6.35 -2.73
C SER A 28 31.64 5.66 -3.00
N THR A 29 30.57 6.44 -3.13
CA THR A 29 29.24 5.92 -3.51
C THR A 29 29.28 5.14 -4.83
N ARG A 30 30.20 5.50 -5.72
CA ARG A 30 30.38 4.83 -7.02
C ARG A 30 30.91 3.42 -6.82
N GLU A 31 32.00 3.25 -6.07
CA GLU A 31 32.66 1.96 -5.84
C GLU A 31 31.70 1.00 -5.13
N VAL A 32 31.04 1.48 -4.08
CA VAL A 32 30.04 0.69 -3.33
C VAL A 32 28.88 0.26 -4.24
N ALA A 33 28.41 1.14 -5.13
CA ALA A 33 27.33 0.83 -6.06
C ALA A 33 27.73 -0.23 -7.09
N GLU A 34 28.93 -0.10 -7.69
CA GLU A 34 29.49 -1.07 -8.63
C GLU A 34 29.67 -2.44 -7.96
N ARG A 35 30.25 -2.47 -6.76
CA ARG A 35 30.51 -3.70 -6.00
C ARG A 35 29.24 -4.45 -5.62
N LEU A 36 28.15 -3.72 -5.31
CA LEU A 36 26.86 -4.32 -4.95
C LEU A 36 25.94 -4.56 -6.15
N GLY A 37 26.30 -4.09 -7.35
CA GLY A 37 25.48 -4.19 -8.56
C GLY A 37 24.19 -3.36 -8.48
N VAL A 38 24.24 -2.19 -7.84
CA VAL A 38 23.10 -1.28 -7.68
C VAL A 38 23.42 0.10 -8.23
N SER A 39 22.41 0.97 -8.34
CA SER A 39 22.64 2.35 -8.77
C SER A 39 23.20 3.21 -7.63
N ARG A 40 23.96 4.27 -7.96
CA ARG A 40 24.38 5.29 -6.95
C ARG A 40 23.19 5.89 -6.18
N ARG A 41 22.06 6.11 -6.87
CA ARG A 41 20.79 6.55 -6.27
C ARG A 41 20.32 5.60 -5.17
N THR A 42 20.46 4.29 -5.37
CA THR A 42 20.09 3.28 -4.38
C THR A 42 20.88 3.44 -3.09
N ILE A 43 22.20 3.68 -3.20
CA ILE A 43 23.07 3.91 -2.04
C ILE A 43 22.67 5.19 -1.30
N PHE A 44 22.44 6.30 -2.02
CA PHE A 44 21.95 7.54 -1.41
C PHE A 44 20.63 7.34 -0.67
N ASN A 45 19.69 6.62 -1.27
CA ASN A 45 18.40 6.33 -0.64
C ASN A 45 18.55 5.49 0.63
N TRP A 46 19.50 4.54 0.65
CA TRP A 46 19.79 3.75 1.84
C TRP A 46 20.40 4.60 2.95
N SER A 47 21.37 5.47 2.64
CA SER A 47 21.95 6.41 3.62
C SER A 47 20.91 7.37 4.18
N ALA A 48 20.16 8.07 3.32
CA ALA A 48 19.12 9.02 3.74
C ALA A 48 18.11 8.35 4.68
N ARG A 49 17.62 7.18 4.29
CA ARG A 49 16.62 6.45 5.07
C ARG A 49 17.16 5.89 6.39
N PHE A 50 18.42 5.49 6.43
CA PHE A 50 19.08 5.07 7.66
C PHE A 50 19.16 6.26 8.64
N GLU A 51 19.48 7.45 8.14
CA GLU A 51 19.57 8.69 8.93
C GLU A 51 18.21 9.22 9.41
N GLU A 52 17.18 9.14 8.58
CA GLU A 52 15.79 9.46 8.93
C GLU A 52 15.27 8.60 10.10
N ARG A 53 15.83 7.41 10.28
CA ARG A 53 15.40 6.43 11.28
C ARG A 53 16.32 6.36 12.51
N ARG A 54 17.12 7.41 12.76
CA ARG A 54 18.10 7.45 13.88
C ARG A 54 17.53 7.11 15.27
N GLY A 55 16.22 7.28 15.50
CA GLY A 55 15.55 6.91 16.75
C GLY A 55 15.11 5.44 16.87
N LEU A 56 15.38 4.59 15.88
CA LEU A 56 15.03 3.17 15.88
C LEU A 56 16.27 2.29 16.09
N GLU A 57 16.04 1.05 16.54
CA GLU A 57 17.11 0.04 16.57
C GLU A 57 17.72 -0.19 15.19
N ILE A 58 19.02 -0.51 15.15
CA ILE A 58 19.80 -0.67 13.90
C ILE A 58 19.12 -1.63 12.93
N ALA A 59 18.61 -2.77 13.42
CA ALA A 59 17.90 -3.74 12.59
C ALA A 59 16.68 -3.11 11.88
N ARG A 60 15.86 -2.33 12.61
CA ARG A 60 14.68 -1.61 12.06
C ARG A 60 15.06 -0.51 11.08
N ARG A 61 16.24 0.08 11.23
CA ARG A 61 16.75 1.09 10.27
C ARG A 61 17.08 0.46 8.91
N LEU A 62 17.51 -0.80 8.89
CA LEU A 62 17.93 -1.54 7.68
C LEU A 62 16.79 -2.30 6.96
N GLU A 63 15.67 -2.53 7.64
CA GLU A 63 14.50 -3.22 7.10
C GLU A 63 13.89 -2.51 5.89
N ASP A 64 13.07 -3.22 5.10
CA ASP A 64 12.22 -2.60 4.09
C ASP A 64 11.23 -1.61 4.72
N GLY A 65 10.74 -0.67 3.90
CA GLY A 65 9.70 0.24 4.37
C GLY A 65 8.44 -0.58 4.59
N LEU A 66 7.54 -0.10 5.44
CA LEU A 66 6.15 -0.57 5.35
C LEU A 66 5.73 -0.38 3.89
N ARG A 67 5.53 -1.49 3.19
CA ARG A 67 4.96 -1.47 1.85
C ARG A 67 3.51 -1.10 2.09
N SER A 68 3.15 0.17 1.96
CA SER A 68 1.77 0.48 1.62
C SER A 68 1.59 -0.19 0.27
N GLY A 69 0.89 -1.33 0.25
CA GLY A 69 0.56 -1.99 -0.99
C GLY A 69 -0.13 -1.00 -1.93
N ARG A 70 -0.37 -1.41 -3.17
CA ARG A 70 -1.30 -0.67 -4.02
C ARG A 70 -2.58 -0.43 -3.20
N PRO A 71 -3.06 0.82 -3.05
CA PRO A 71 -4.31 1.07 -2.37
C PRO A 71 -5.35 0.09 -2.91
N ARG A 72 -6.06 -0.61 -2.01
CA ARG A 72 -7.11 -1.56 -2.40
C ARG A 72 -7.96 -0.87 -3.47
N THR A 73 -8.02 -1.47 -4.65
CA THR A 73 -8.70 -0.81 -5.76
C THR A 73 -10.16 -0.62 -5.37
N ALA A 74 -10.82 0.43 -5.87
CA ALA A 74 -12.23 0.65 -5.58
C ALA A 74 -13.05 -0.64 -5.76
N ARG A 75 -12.70 -1.47 -6.75
CA ARG A 75 -13.21 -2.82 -6.98
C ARG A 75 -13.21 -3.73 -5.73
N GLU A 76 -12.08 -3.86 -5.05
CA GLU A 76 -11.91 -4.79 -3.90
C GLU A 76 -12.62 -4.32 -2.63
N ILE A 77 -13.18 -3.10 -2.64
CA ILE A 77 -13.92 -2.53 -1.52
C ILE A 77 -15.40 -2.42 -1.90
N ILE A 78 -15.74 -1.83 -3.05
CA ILE A 78 -17.12 -1.53 -3.42
C ILE A 78 -17.88 -2.75 -3.94
N ASP A 79 -17.22 -3.66 -4.69
CA ASP A 79 -17.91 -4.81 -5.28
C ASP A 79 -18.55 -5.70 -4.19
N PRO A 80 -17.85 -6.13 -3.12
CA PRO A 80 -18.48 -6.94 -2.08
C PRO A 80 -19.55 -6.19 -1.28
N LEU A 81 -19.41 -4.87 -1.10
CA LEU A 81 -20.43 -4.06 -0.41
C LEU A 81 -21.71 -3.93 -1.23
N ILE A 82 -21.59 -3.72 -2.54
CA ILE A 82 -22.74 -3.65 -3.44
C ILE A 82 -23.42 -5.03 -3.53
N ASP A 83 -22.65 -6.11 -3.63
CA ASP A 83 -23.16 -7.49 -3.71
C ASP A 83 -23.97 -7.89 -2.48
N GLN A 84 -23.52 -7.52 -1.26
CA GLN A 84 -24.27 -7.79 -0.03
C GLN A 84 -25.53 -6.93 0.14
N LEU A 85 -25.54 -5.74 -0.47
CA LEU A 85 -26.60 -4.75 -0.30
C LEU A 85 -27.70 -4.90 -1.34
N ILE A 86 -27.39 -5.39 -2.54
CA ILE A 86 -28.30 -5.34 -3.69
C ILE A 86 -29.60 -6.11 -3.47
N ASP A 87 -29.55 -7.18 -2.66
CA ASP A 87 -30.71 -8.01 -2.33
C ASP A 87 -31.57 -7.43 -1.19
N GLN A 88 -31.08 -6.40 -0.48
CA GLN A 88 -31.84 -5.71 0.56
C GLN A 88 -32.71 -4.60 -0.03
N ASP A 89 -33.89 -4.35 0.52
CA ASP A 89 -34.73 -3.24 0.06
C ASP A 89 -34.13 -1.91 0.58
N PRO A 90 -33.95 -0.88 -0.27
CA PRO A 90 -33.41 0.41 0.20
C PRO A 90 -34.21 1.02 1.35
N ARG A 91 -35.48 0.65 1.53
CA ARG A 91 -36.33 1.08 2.65
C ARG A 91 -35.91 0.49 3.99
N GLU A 92 -35.33 -0.70 4.00
CA GLU A 92 -34.83 -1.34 5.23
C GLU A 92 -33.62 -0.61 5.80
N VAL A 93 -32.89 0.11 4.95
CA VAL A 93 -31.74 0.93 5.33
C VAL A 93 -32.06 2.44 5.32
N GLY A 94 -33.35 2.79 5.39
CA GLY A 94 -33.81 4.15 5.66
C GLY A 94 -34.05 5.05 4.44
N TYR A 95 -33.97 4.53 3.20
CA TYR A 95 -34.30 5.31 2.01
C TYR A 95 -35.78 5.22 1.64
N ARG A 96 -36.29 6.24 0.94
CA ARG A 96 -37.66 6.24 0.40
C ARG A 96 -37.76 5.56 -0.98
N ALA A 97 -36.63 5.17 -1.56
CA ALA A 97 -36.57 4.52 -2.86
C ALA A 97 -36.94 3.04 -2.74
N THR A 98 -37.58 2.47 -3.77
CA THR A 98 -37.92 1.04 -3.84
C THR A 98 -36.89 0.21 -4.60
N VAL A 99 -35.94 0.87 -5.28
CA VAL A 99 -34.88 0.23 -6.05
C VAL A 99 -33.56 0.90 -5.76
N TRP A 100 -32.49 0.12 -5.72
CA TRP A 100 -31.15 0.67 -5.72
C TRP A 100 -30.89 1.39 -7.04
N THR A 101 -30.11 2.47 -6.99
CA THR A 101 -29.65 3.18 -8.19
C THR A 101 -28.19 3.54 -7.99
N ALA A 102 -27.43 3.75 -9.07
CA ALA A 102 -26.02 4.13 -8.94
C ALA A 102 -25.80 5.41 -8.08
N PRO A 103 -26.62 6.48 -8.18
CA PRO A 103 -26.54 7.60 -7.25
C PRO A 103 -26.85 7.24 -5.79
N LEU A 104 -27.84 6.37 -5.56
CA LEU A 104 -28.23 5.94 -4.21
C LEU A 104 -27.15 5.09 -3.55
N LEU A 105 -26.60 4.12 -4.28
CA LEU A 105 -25.47 3.29 -3.83
C LEU A 105 -24.24 4.14 -3.53
N ARG A 106 -23.94 5.13 -4.38
CA ARG A 106 -22.86 6.08 -4.10
C ARG A 106 -23.08 6.80 -2.76
N HIS A 107 -24.30 7.29 -2.53
CA HIS A 107 -24.61 8.01 -1.30
C HIS A 107 -24.52 7.09 -0.08
N TYR A 108 -25.06 5.87 -0.16
CA TYR A 108 -24.93 4.87 0.89
C TYR A 108 -23.47 4.54 1.22
N LEU A 109 -22.63 4.29 0.20
CA LEU A 109 -21.20 4.02 0.38
C LEU A 109 -20.46 5.20 1.05
N GLU A 110 -20.87 6.43 0.75
CA GLU A 110 -20.29 7.63 1.36
C GLU A 110 -20.74 7.80 2.82
N THR A 111 -22.03 7.60 3.12
CA THR A 111 -22.61 7.83 4.45
C THR A 111 -22.31 6.70 5.43
N GLU A 112 -22.50 5.44 5.04
CA GLU A 112 -22.38 4.29 5.94
C GLU A 112 -20.94 3.75 6.04
N HIS A 113 -20.17 3.89 4.96
CA HIS A 113 -18.81 3.33 4.89
C HIS A 113 -17.71 4.39 4.75
N GLY A 114 -18.05 5.68 4.61
CA GLY A 114 -17.07 6.76 4.41
C GLY A 114 -16.32 6.69 3.08
N ILE A 115 -16.79 5.87 2.12
CA ILE A 115 -16.11 5.60 0.86
C ILE A 115 -16.57 6.61 -0.20
N LYS A 116 -15.69 7.55 -0.53
CA LYS A 116 -15.93 8.51 -1.61
C LYS A 116 -15.65 7.87 -2.97
N VAL A 117 -16.71 7.50 -3.68
CA VAL A 117 -16.63 6.95 -5.05
C VAL A 117 -17.38 7.83 -6.05
N SER A 118 -16.90 7.80 -7.29
CA SER A 118 -17.58 8.46 -8.41
C SER A 118 -18.74 7.60 -8.90
N ARG A 119 -19.76 8.23 -9.49
CA ARG A 119 -20.88 7.49 -10.13
C ARG A 119 -20.39 6.48 -11.18
N PRO A 120 -19.42 6.80 -12.08
CA PRO A 120 -18.86 5.82 -13.00
C PRO A 120 -18.27 4.58 -12.31
N SER A 121 -17.59 4.73 -11.16
CA SER A 121 -17.05 3.60 -10.41
C SER A 121 -18.14 2.66 -9.91
N VAL A 122 -19.26 3.20 -9.44
CA VAL A 122 -20.44 2.42 -9.03
C VAL A 122 -21.10 1.75 -10.23
N SER A 123 -21.27 2.46 -11.35
CA SER A 123 -21.81 1.85 -12.59
C SER A 123 -20.94 0.71 -13.10
N LEU A 124 -19.61 0.85 -13.06
CA LEU A 124 -18.67 -0.20 -13.43
C LEU A 124 -18.74 -1.39 -12.46
N ALA A 125 -18.97 -1.15 -11.17
CA ALA A 125 -19.17 -2.22 -10.19
C ALA A 125 -20.45 -3.02 -10.48
N LEU A 126 -21.56 -2.33 -10.70
CA LEU A 126 -22.83 -2.96 -11.09
C LEU A 126 -22.68 -3.80 -12.36
N ALA A 127 -21.98 -3.27 -13.37
CA ALA A 127 -21.70 -4.01 -14.61
C ALA A 127 -20.82 -5.25 -14.38
N ARG A 128 -19.80 -5.16 -13.52
CA ARG A 128 -18.94 -6.31 -13.16
C ARG A 128 -19.72 -7.39 -12.41
N LEU A 129 -20.61 -6.99 -11.51
CA LEU A 129 -21.46 -7.87 -10.72
C LEU A 129 -22.66 -8.41 -11.52
N ARG A 130 -22.85 -7.96 -12.76
CA ARG A 130 -23.97 -8.35 -13.64
C ARG A 130 -25.35 -8.07 -13.02
N ILE A 131 -25.43 -7.02 -12.22
CA ILE A 131 -26.67 -6.56 -11.59
C ILE A 131 -27.43 -5.72 -12.63
N SER A 132 -28.57 -6.24 -13.08
CA SER A 132 -29.55 -5.49 -13.87
C SER A 132 -30.79 -5.24 -13.04
N TRP A 133 -31.23 -3.98 -12.97
CA TRP A 133 -32.49 -3.61 -12.33
C TRP A 133 -33.65 -4.38 -12.97
N LYS A 134 -34.52 -4.96 -12.16
CA LYS A 134 -35.75 -5.59 -12.60
C LYS A 134 -36.95 -4.75 -12.16
#